data_AF-A0A1F4Q0D6-F1
#
_entry.id   AF-A0A1F4Q0D6-F1
#
_cell.length_a   1.000
_cell.length_b   1.000
_cell.length_c   1.000
_cell.angle_alpha   90.00
_cell.angle_beta   90.00
_cell.angle_gamma   90.00
#
_symmetry.space_group_name_H-M   'P 1'
#
loop_
_entity.id
_entity.type
_entity.pdbx_description
1 polymer ?
#
loop_
_entity_poly.entity_id
_entity_poly.type
_entity_poly.pdbx_seq_one_letter_code
_entity_poly.pdbx_strand_id
1 'polypeptide(L)'
;MLERFSRDESWPVREAAAANPSATAGILARLSRDEFFPVRKKVAKHKKCPLKVLRRLALDEHYLVREAAGMIQFKQGEKNQ
;
A
#
# COMPACT_ATOMS: atom_id res chain seq x y z
N MET A 1 -11.80 9.43 -10.35
CA MET A 1 -10.84 8.84 -11.32
C MET A 1 -9.93 7.78 -10.68
N LEU A 2 -9.14 8.09 -9.65
CA LEU A 2 -8.29 7.09 -8.97
C LEU A 2 -9.06 5.89 -8.39
N GLU A 3 -10.28 6.11 -7.89
CA GLU A 3 -11.18 5.02 -7.47
C GLU A 3 -11.45 4.01 -8.60
N ARG A 4 -11.55 4.45 -9.86
CA ARG A 4 -11.71 3.55 -11.01
C ARG A 4 -10.42 2.80 -11.28
N PHE A 5 -9.28 3.49 -11.33
CA PHE A 5 -7.97 2.87 -11.61
C PHE A 5 -7.54 1.84 -10.57
N SER A 6 -7.95 2.02 -9.31
CA SER A 6 -7.71 1.02 -8.27
C SER A 6 -8.55 -0.26 -8.39
N ARG A 7 -9.46 -0.32 -9.35
CA ARG A 7 -10.29 -1.49 -9.70
C ARG A 7 -10.08 -1.92 -11.15
N ASP A 8 -9.06 -1.37 -11.80
CA ASP A 8 -8.74 -1.72 -13.18
C ASP A 8 -8.31 -3.18 -13.27
N GLU A 9 -8.66 -3.87 -14.35
CA GLU A 9 -8.28 -5.27 -14.54
C GLU A 9 -6.76 -5.42 -14.68
N SER A 10 -6.10 -4.38 -15.19
CA SER A 10 -4.66 -4.33 -15.39
C SER A 10 -3.92 -4.04 -14.07
N TRP A 11 -3.21 -5.03 -13.54
CA TRP A 11 -2.42 -4.85 -12.31
C TRP A 11 -1.40 -3.70 -12.36
N PRO A 12 -0.76 -3.36 -13.50
CA PRO A 12 0.09 -2.17 -13.59
C PRO A 12 -0.68 -0.86 -13.39
N VAL A 13 -1.94 -0.78 -13.84
CA VAL A 13 -2.80 0.39 -13.60
C VAL A 13 -3.15 0.51 -12.11
N ARG A 14 -3.43 -0.63 -11.46
CA ARG A 14 -3.65 -0.67 -10.01
C ARG A 14 -2.38 -0.30 -9.22
N GLU A 15 -1.20 -0.73 -9.66
CA GLU A 15 0.08 -0.31 -9.06
C GLU A 15 0.27 1.22 -9.19
N ALA A 16 -0.01 1.78 -10.36
CA ALA A 16 0.06 3.23 -10.58
C ALA A 16 -0.93 3.98 -9.68
N ALA A 17 -2.13 3.44 -9.48
CA ALA A 17 -3.11 3.98 -8.54
C ALA A 17 -2.60 3.94 -7.09
N ALA A 18 -1.91 2.86 -6.68
CA ALA A 18 -1.29 2.75 -5.35
C ALA A 18 -0.09 3.70 -5.18
N ALA A 19 0.65 3.99 -6.25
CA ALA A 19 1.79 4.90 -6.25
C ALA A 19 1.39 6.38 -6.21
N ASN A 20 0.14 6.70 -6.55
CA ASN A 20 -0.31 8.06 -6.74
C ASN A 20 -0.33 8.83 -5.41
N PRO A 21 0.33 10.00 -5.28
CA PRO A 21 0.34 10.80 -4.04
C PRO A 21 -1.05 11.23 -3.54
N SER A 22 -2.04 11.29 -4.43
CA SER A 22 -3.43 11.61 -4.14
C SER A 22 -4.27 10.37 -3.77
N ALA A 23 -3.66 9.17 -3.73
CA ALA A 23 -4.33 7.97 -3.24
C ALA A 23 -4.77 8.18 -1.79
N THR A 24 -6.07 7.97 -1.56
CA THR A 24 -6.70 8.10 -0.25
C THR A 24 -6.45 6.85 0.58
N ALA A 25 -6.67 6.94 1.90
CA ALA A 25 -6.61 5.79 2.79
C ALA A 25 -7.54 4.64 2.34
N GLY A 26 -8.73 4.96 1.79
CA GLY A 26 -9.66 3.96 1.26
C GLY A 26 -9.14 3.23 0.03
N ILE A 27 -8.52 3.97 -0.91
CA ILE A 27 -7.87 3.38 -2.09
C ILE A 27 -6.73 2.44 -1.66
N LEU A 28 -5.87 2.91 -0.77
CA LEU A 28 -4.75 2.14 -0.24
C LEU A 28 -5.23 0.90 0.50
N ALA A 29 -6.27 1.00 1.33
CA ALA A 29 -6.84 -0.14 2.04
C ALA A 29 -7.41 -1.21 1.08
N ARG A 30 -8.05 -0.81 -0.03
CA ARG A 30 -8.50 -1.74 -1.06
C ARG A 30 -7.31 -2.43 -1.75
N LEU A 31 -6.39 -1.64 -2.30
CA LEU A 31 -5.22 -2.14 -3.03
C LEU A 31 -4.25 -2.93 -2.16
N SER A 32 -4.34 -2.79 -0.84
CA SER A 32 -3.56 -3.60 0.09
C SER A 32 -3.94 -5.09 0.04
N ARG A 33 -5.14 -5.42 -0.46
CA ARG A 33 -5.64 -6.79 -0.66
C ARG A 33 -5.52 -7.27 -2.11
N ASP A 34 -4.79 -6.53 -2.95
CA ASP A 34 -4.60 -6.91 -4.34
C ASP A 34 -3.92 -8.28 -4.46
N GLU A 35 -4.31 -9.08 -5.44
CA GLU A 35 -3.70 -10.38 -5.70
C GLU A 35 -2.21 -10.26 -6.09
N PHE A 36 -1.81 -9.14 -6.70
CA PHE A 36 -0.45 -8.93 -7.16
C PHE A 36 0.41 -8.24 -6.11
N PHE A 37 1.46 -8.92 -5.66
CA PHE A 37 2.39 -8.38 -4.66
C PHE A 37 3.04 -7.04 -5.04
N PRO A 38 3.32 -6.68 -6.33
CA PRO A 38 3.86 -5.37 -6.67
C PRO A 38 2.92 -4.23 -6.26
N VAL A 39 1.60 -4.41 -6.43
CA VAL A 39 0.57 -3.46 -5.99
C VAL A 39 0.59 -3.30 -4.47
N ARG A 40 0.55 -4.43 -3.74
CA ARG A 40 0.58 -4.43 -2.27
C ARG A 40 1.87 -3.80 -1.71
N LYS A 41 3.02 -4.08 -2.34
CA LYS A 41 4.31 -3.46 -2.02
C LYS A 41 4.25 -1.94 -2.20
N LYS A 42 3.61 -1.46 -3.26
CA LYS A 42 3.46 -0.03 -3.52
C LYS A 42 2.61 0.64 -2.45
N VAL A 43 1.52 -0.01 -2.02
CA VAL A 43 0.73 0.42 -0.87
C VAL A 43 1.59 0.50 0.39
N ALA A 44 2.39 -0.53 0.69
CA ALA A 44 3.27 -0.56 1.86
C ALA A 44 4.27 0.62 1.86
N LYS A 45 4.81 0.98 0.69
CA LYS A 45 5.74 2.11 0.53
C LYS A 45 5.05 3.48 0.52
N HIS A 46 3.73 3.54 0.49
CA HIS A 46 3.01 4.80 0.34
C HIS A 46 3.01 5.61 1.64
N LYS A 47 3.44 6.88 1.58
CA LYS A 47 3.59 7.75 2.78
C LYS A 47 2.29 7.93 3.58
N LYS A 48 1.15 7.95 2.88
CA LYS A 48 -0.19 8.07 3.47
C LYS A 48 -0.82 6.71 3.83
N CYS A 49 -0.08 5.61 3.74
CA CYS A 49 -0.61 4.29 4.08
C CYS A 49 -0.99 4.26 5.57
N PRO A 50 -2.24 3.95 5.92
CA PRO A 50 -2.66 3.88 7.31
C PRO A 50 -1.91 2.78 8.08
N LEU A 51 -1.65 3.00 9.37
CA LEU A 51 -0.93 2.04 10.22
C LEU A 51 -1.62 0.66 10.26
N LYS A 52 -2.96 0.63 10.29
CA LYS A 52 -3.75 -0.63 10.25
C LYS A 52 -3.47 -1.43 8.96
N VAL A 53 -3.30 -0.74 7.83
CA VAL A 53 -2.97 -1.38 6.55
C VAL A 53 -1.52 -1.88 6.57
N LEU A 54 -0.58 -1.09 7.09
CA LEU A 54 0.83 -1.51 7.25
C LEU A 54 0.98 -2.73 8.15
N ARG A 55 0.24 -2.81 9.27
CA ARG A 55 0.25 -3.99 10.15
C ARG A 55 -0.20 -5.26 9.43
N ARG A 56 -1.21 -5.16 8.57
CA ARG A 56 -1.63 -6.30 7.73
C ARG A 56 -0.56 -6.67 6.71
N LEU A 57 0.04 -5.68 6.04
CA LEU A 57 1.10 -5.89 5.04
C LEU A 57 2.42 -6.40 5.67
N ALA A 58 2.66 -6.17 6.95
CA ALA A 58 3.78 -6.78 7.68
C ALA A 58 3.63 -8.31 7.82
N LEU A 59 2.41 -8.83 7.68
CA LEU A 59 2.07 -10.25 7.69
C LEU A 59 1.78 -10.79 6.28
N ASP A 60 2.12 -10.04 5.23
CA ASP A 60 1.87 -10.43 3.84
C ASP A 60 2.63 -11.72 3.47
N GLU A 61 2.05 -12.55 2.61
CA GLU A 61 2.68 -13.78 2.11
C GLU A 61 4.02 -13.48 1.40
N HIS A 62 4.12 -12.35 0.71
CA HIS A 62 5.27 -12.02 -0.10
C HIS A 62 6.31 -11.24 0.71
N TYR A 63 7.54 -11.75 0.76
CA TYR A 63 8.60 -11.19 1.63
C TYR A 63 8.92 -9.72 1.33
N LEU A 64 8.95 -9.30 0.05
CA LEU A 64 9.16 -7.89 -0.33
C LEU A 64 8.07 -6.94 0.18
N VAL A 65 6.85 -7.43 0.40
CA VAL A 65 5.76 -6.63 0.96
C VAL A 65 5.97 -6.45 2.46
N ARG A 66 6.34 -7.53 3.16
CA ARG A 66 6.68 -7.50 4.59
C ARG A 66 7.83 -6.55 4.88
N GLU A 67 8.91 -6.65 4.11
CA GLU A 67 10.08 -5.76 4.21
C GLU A 67 9.67 -4.29 4.04
N ALA A 68 8.91 -3.99 2.98
CA ALA A 68 8.45 -2.64 2.71
C ALA A 68 7.55 -2.09 3.84
N ALA A 69 6.68 -2.91 4.41
CA ALA A 69 5.81 -2.51 5.52
C ALA A 69 6.63 -2.26 6.81
N GLY A 70 7.64 -3.09 7.08
CA GLY A 70 8.52 -2.93 8.23
C GLY A 70 9.33 -1.63 8.18
N MET A 71 9.92 -1.31 7.02
CA MET A 71 10.72 -0.09 6.84
C MET A 71 9.92 1.21 7.09
N ILE A 72 8.62 1.21 6.81
CA ILE A 72 7.78 2.41 6.97
C ILE A 72 7.25 2.57 8.40
N GLN A 73 7.02 1.47 9.13
CA GLN A 73 6.59 1.54 10.54
C GLN A 73 7.61 2.29 11.41
N PHE A 74 8.91 2.08 11.20
CA PHE A 74 9.97 2.84 11.89
C PHE A 74 9.85 4.34 11.64
N LYS A 75 9.63 4.76 10.38
CA LYS A 75 9.56 6.18 9.99
C LYS A 75 8.26 6.88 10.41
N GLN A 76 7.18 6.14 10.64
CA GLN A 76 5.91 6.69 11.12
C GLN A 76 5.85 6.76 12.66
N GLY A 77 6.58 5.89 13.37
CA GLY A 77 6.70 5.94 14.83
C GLY A 77 7.39 7.21 15.33
N GLU A 78 8.40 7.70 14.60
CA GLU A 78 9.14 8.93 14.94
C GLU A 78 8.35 10.23 14.74
N LYS A 79 7.22 10.20 14.02
CA LYS A 79 6.40 11.40 13.73
C LYS A 79 5.26 11.63 14.72
N ASN A 80 5.04 10.69 15.64
CA ASN A 80 3.95 10.73 16.63
C ASN A 80 4.46 10.88 18.07
N GLN A 81 5.73 11.28 18.25
CA GLN A 81 6.32 11.77 19.49
C GLN A 81 6.62 13.25 19.33
#